data_AF-A0A6L8DVU2-F1
#
_entry.id   AF-A0A6L8DVU2-F1
#
_cell.length_a   1.000
_cell.length_b   1.000
_cell.length_c   1.000
_cell.angle_alpha   90.00
_cell.angle_beta   90.00
_cell.angle_gamma   90.00
#
_symmetry.space_group_name_H-M   'P 1'
#
loop_
_entity.id
_entity.type
_entity.pdbx_description
1 polymer ?
#
loop_
_entity_poly.entity_id
_entity_poly.type
_entity_poly.pdbx_seq_one_letter_code
_entity_poly.pdbx_strand_id
1 'polypeptide(L)'
;MLIELLVSVGIVLGLLGIVFALVDPSGGALAVQSLTADVHQRQRTTLGEIHRHLLLAGSGPLPGANGVVAHLRPAVAPALRGAAVDSAPGVDRVSVLYAVPGASGARLAGLLAGSPAGVRLLPVAGCTLPCGLTERSGGLAVVYDATGRSDLYRVTELEGADAVLERLAGGGGFYGAGSLIVPVLVRGYYHDADAEQLRLHNGAGSDLPVVDGVVDFAVRYFGVAQPTLPPPVGPAAVTAPCLAAAAAAEAPASGVGVLSPALLSDGASCAAGGTPFDVDLFRIRRVRVEVTLRAADAARRLPATGSPLTPVRNAAVRDVVAGVDVAPRSLAGW
;
A
#
# COMPACT_ATOMS: atom_id res chain seq x y z
N MET A 1 -44.64 -63.03 -19.49
CA MET A 1 -44.42 -61.70 -20.11
C MET A 1 -44.60 -60.53 -19.14
N LEU A 2 -45.74 -60.35 -18.45
CA LEU A 2 -45.98 -59.13 -17.64
C LEU A 2 -45.04 -58.99 -16.43
N ILE A 3 -44.71 -60.11 -15.76
CA ILE A 3 -43.77 -60.15 -14.61
C ILE A 3 -42.35 -59.76 -15.04
N GLU A 4 -41.93 -60.21 -16.22
CA GLU A 4 -40.58 -60.00 -16.77
C GLU A 4 -40.33 -58.52 -17.13
N LEU A 5 -41.38 -57.85 -17.64
CA LEU A 5 -41.38 -56.43 -17.95
C LEU A 5 -41.31 -55.58 -16.66
N LEU A 6 -42.02 -55.99 -15.60
CA LEU A 6 -42.03 -55.29 -14.31
C LEU A 6 -40.67 -55.38 -13.61
N VAL A 7 -40.04 -56.56 -13.60
CA VAL A 7 -38.69 -56.74 -13.03
C VAL A 7 -37.66 -55.90 -13.79
N SER A 8 -37.72 -55.89 -15.13
CA SER A 8 -36.81 -55.09 -15.96
C SER A 8 -36.95 -53.58 -15.69
N VAL A 9 -38.18 -53.07 -15.60
CA VAL A 9 -38.44 -51.65 -15.27
C VAL A 9 -37.93 -51.30 -13.87
N GLY A 10 -38.14 -52.17 -12.88
CA GLY A 10 -37.64 -51.96 -11.51
C GLY A 10 -36.11 -51.87 -11.46
N ILE A 11 -35.41 -52.73 -12.20
CA ILE A 11 -33.94 -52.71 -12.28
C ILE A 11 -33.45 -51.41 -12.96
N VAL A 12 -34.05 -51.01 -14.08
CA VAL A 12 -33.67 -49.77 -14.79
C VAL A 12 -33.86 -48.54 -13.90
N LEU A 13 -35.01 -48.43 -13.23
CA LEU A 13 -35.27 -47.31 -12.32
C LEU A 13 -34.33 -47.32 -11.10
N GLY A 14 -34.02 -48.50 -10.55
CA GLY A 14 -33.05 -48.63 -9.47
C GLY A 14 -31.65 -48.18 -9.88
N LEU A 15 -31.17 -48.61 -11.05
CA LEU A 15 -29.88 -48.18 -11.61
C LEU A 15 -29.85 -46.67 -11.89
N LEU A 16 -30.93 -46.12 -12.45
CA LEU A 16 -31.04 -44.69 -12.73
C LEU A 16 -31.01 -43.87 -11.42
N GLY A 17 -31.70 -44.34 -10.38
CA GLY A 17 -31.66 -43.73 -9.04
C GLY A 17 -30.26 -43.73 -8.43
N ILE A 18 -29.51 -44.84 -8.57
CA ILE A 18 -28.11 -44.93 -8.12
C ILE A 18 -27.21 -43.94 -8.88
N VAL A 19 -27.37 -43.85 -10.20
CA VAL A 19 -26.60 -42.90 -11.03
C VAL A 19 -26.91 -41.46 -10.60
N PHE A 20 -28.17 -41.09 -10.43
CA PHE A 20 -28.52 -39.73 -9.98
C PHE A 20 -28.00 -39.43 -8.57
N ALA A 21 -28.05 -40.41 -7.66
CA ALA A 21 -27.49 -40.26 -6.32
C ALA A 21 -25.95 -40.07 -6.32
N LEU A 22 -25.25 -40.56 -7.34
CA LEU A 22 -23.81 -40.35 -7.53
C LEU A 22 -23.47 -39.07 -8.30
N VAL A 23 -24.32 -38.62 -9.22
CA VAL A 23 -24.11 -37.41 -10.02
C VAL A 23 -24.37 -36.14 -9.19
N ASP A 24 -25.39 -36.12 -8.33
CA ASP A 24 -25.73 -34.95 -7.50
C ASP A 24 -24.57 -34.44 -6.60
N PRO A 25 -23.83 -35.28 -5.85
CA PRO A 25 -22.70 -34.81 -5.04
C PRO A 25 -21.52 -34.27 -5.86
N SER A 26 -21.39 -34.68 -7.13
CA SER A 26 -20.29 -34.24 -7.99
C SER A 26 -20.41 -32.76 -8.36
N GLY A 27 -21.63 -32.24 -8.59
CA GLY A 27 -21.87 -30.83 -8.86
C GLY A 27 -21.55 -29.93 -7.66
N GLY A 28 -21.88 -30.38 -6.45
CA GLY A 28 -21.54 -29.68 -5.22
C GLY A 28 -20.02 -29.57 -5.00
N ALA A 29 -19.30 -30.68 -5.18
CA ALA A 29 -17.86 -30.74 -5.01
C ALA A 29 -17.10 -29.82 -6.00
N LEU A 30 -17.48 -29.85 -7.28
CA LEU A 30 -16.85 -29.00 -8.31
C LEU A 30 -17.00 -27.51 -8.03
N ALA A 31 -18.19 -27.10 -7.55
CA ALA A 31 -18.44 -25.70 -7.27
C ALA A 31 -17.78 -25.21 -5.96
N VAL A 32 -17.55 -26.09 -4.97
CA VAL A 32 -16.71 -25.75 -3.80
C VAL A 32 -15.24 -25.60 -4.22
N GLN A 33 -14.76 -26.50 -5.08
CA GLN A 33 -13.38 -26.46 -5.59
C GLN A 33 -13.13 -25.17 -6.39
N SER A 34 -14.05 -24.76 -7.26
CA SER A 34 -13.92 -23.52 -8.02
C SER A 34 -13.92 -22.28 -7.13
N LEU A 35 -14.81 -22.21 -6.14
CA LEU A 35 -14.85 -21.10 -5.17
C LEU A 35 -13.58 -21.02 -4.32
N THR A 36 -13.05 -22.17 -3.90
CA THR A 36 -11.80 -22.23 -3.13
C THR A 36 -10.62 -21.76 -4.00
N ALA A 37 -10.57 -22.18 -5.26
CA ALA A 37 -9.55 -21.73 -6.21
C ALA A 37 -9.62 -20.21 -6.47
N ASP A 38 -10.84 -19.68 -6.63
CA ASP A 38 -11.08 -18.23 -6.79
C ASP A 38 -10.57 -17.42 -5.58
N VAL A 39 -10.94 -17.81 -4.36
CA VAL A 39 -10.49 -17.12 -3.13
C VAL A 39 -8.96 -17.12 -3.05
N HIS A 40 -8.31 -18.25 -3.32
CA HIS A 40 -6.84 -18.33 -3.34
C HIS A 40 -6.21 -17.50 -4.46
N GLN A 41 -6.83 -17.40 -5.63
CA GLN A 41 -6.32 -16.56 -6.71
C GLN A 41 -6.42 -15.07 -6.35
N ARG A 42 -7.55 -14.63 -5.82
CA ARG A 42 -7.73 -13.26 -5.33
C ARG A 42 -6.71 -12.93 -4.24
N GLN A 43 -6.56 -13.81 -3.26
CA GLN A 43 -5.55 -13.71 -2.20
C GLN A 43 -4.13 -13.51 -2.75
N ARG A 44 -3.70 -14.35 -3.70
CA ARG A 44 -2.34 -14.25 -4.28
C ARG A 44 -2.14 -12.94 -5.03
N THR A 45 -3.12 -12.51 -5.82
CA THR A 45 -3.06 -11.26 -6.57
C THR A 45 -2.97 -10.07 -5.63
N THR A 46 -3.86 -9.99 -4.63
CA THR A 46 -3.89 -8.91 -3.64
C THR A 46 -2.61 -8.82 -2.83
N LEU A 47 -2.16 -9.94 -2.25
CA LEU A 47 -0.92 -9.94 -1.45
C LEU A 47 0.31 -9.69 -2.31
N GLY A 48 0.34 -10.18 -3.55
CA GLY A 48 1.42 -9.90 -4.49
C GLY A 48 1.54 -8.41 -4.82
N GLU A 49 0.41 -7.72 -4.97
CA GLU A 49 0.39 -6.27 -5.20
C GLU A 49 0.88 -5.48 -3.99
N ILE A 50 0.32 -5.75 -2.80
CA ILE A 50 0.72 -5.10 -1.54
C ILE A 50 2.20 -5.35 -1.26
N HIS A 51 2.66 -6.59 -1.42
CA HIS A 51 4.06 -6.97 -1.22
C HIS A 51 4.99 -6.19 -2.14
N ARG A 52 4.63 -6.05 -3.43
CA ARG A 52 5.40 -5.26 -4.39
C ARG A 52 5.52 -3.79 -3.98
N HIS A 53 4.42 -3.17 -3.55
CA HIS A 53 4.46 -1.76 -3.12
C HIS A 53 5.23 -1.56 -1.82
N LEU A 54 5.10 -2.47 -0.85
CA LEU A 54 5.91 -2.46 0.38
C LEU A 54 7.40 -2.64 0.10
N LEU A 55 7.78 -3.50 -0.86
CA LEU A 55 9.19 -3.65 -1.25
C LEU A 55 9.78 -2.39 -1.87
N LEU A 56 8.96 -1.63 -2.60
CA LEU A 56 9.35 -0.35 -3.22
C LEU A 56 9.32 0.81 -2.23
N ALA A 57 8.64 0.69 -1.09
CA ALA A 57 8.49 1.78 -0.14
C ALA A 57 9.86 2.44 0.15
N GLY A 58 9.91 3.77 0.04
CA GLY A 58 11.10 4.60 0.25
C GLY A 58 12.19 4.49 -0.84
N SER A 59 11.96 3.75 -1.93
CA SER A 59 12.93 3.67 -3.03
C SER A 59 13.19 5.05 -3.64
N GLY A 60 14.45 5.31 -3.95
CA GLY A 60 14.87 6.51 -4.68
C GLY A 60 14.70 6.37 -6.20
N PRO A 61 14.92 7.47 -6.94
CA PRO A 61 14.77 7.53 -8.40
C PRO A 61 15.76 6.65 -9.18
N LEU A 62 16.94 6.35 -8.60
CA LEU A 62 18.01 5.60 -9.24
C LEU A 62 18.41 4.34 -8.44
N PRO A 63 18.70 3.19 -9.09
CA PRO A 63 19.24 2.01 -8.41
C PRO A 63 20.55 2.33 -7.70
N GLY A 64 20.71 1.88 -6.45
CA GLY A 64 21.90 2.17 -5.64
C GLY A 64 21.91 3.57 -4.99
N ALA A 65 21.06 4.48 -5.46
CA ALA A 65 20.71 5.70 -4.72
C ALA A 65 19.65 5.38 -3.66
N ASN A 66 19.98 4.46 -2.75
CA ASN A 66 19.15 4.23 -1.57
C ASN A 66 18.96 5.57 -0.87
N GLY A 67 17.71 6.01 -0.70
CA GLY A 67 17.39 6.94 0.38
C GLY A 67 16.98 8.36 0.05
N VAL A 68 16.94 8.83 -1.20
CA VAL A 68 16.55 10.25 -1.41
C VAL A 68 15.14 10.52 -0.86
N VAL A 69 14.15 9.66 -1.12
CA VAL A 69 12.80 9.86 -0.58
C VAL A 69 12.71 9.39 0.88
N ALA A 70 13.27 8.23 1.21
CA ALA A 70 13.19 7.66 2.56
C ALA A 70 13.95 8.44 3.64
N HIS A 71 14.91 9.29 3.27
CA HIS A 71 15.62 10.14 4.23
C HIS A 71 14.91 11.48 4.46
N LEU A 72 14.04 11.86 3.52
CA LEU A 72 13.29 13.12 3.56
C LEU A 72 11.90 12.92 4.14
N ARG A 73 11.27 11.77 3.87
CA ARG A 73 9.90 11.46 4.29
C ARG A 73 9.75 9.99 4.65
N PRO A 74 8.85 9.63 5.60
CA PRO A 74 8.63 8.25 5.97
C PRO A 74 8.07 7.45 4.80
N ALA A 75 8.71 6.31 4.52
CA ALA A 75 8.34 5.40 3.45
C ALA A 75 6.98 4.71 3.68
N VAL A 76 6.60 4.54 4.94
CA VAL A 76 5.37 3.85 5.36
C VAL A 76 4.68 4.68 6.44
N ALA A 77 3.35 4.73 6.44
CA ALA A 77 2.58 5.30 7.54
C ALA A 77 1.25 4.56 7.81
N PRO A 78 0.76 4.55 9.06
CA PRO A 78 -0.54 4.01 9.45
C PRO A 78 -1.73 4.90 9.06
N ALA A 79 -1.60 5.69 8.01
CA ALA A 79 -2.61 6.64 7.55
C ALA A 79 -2.69 6.64 6.03
N LEU A 80 -3.82 7.06 5.46
CA LEU A 80 -3.94 7.36 4.04
C LEU A 80 -3.31 8.72 3.77
N ARG A 81 -2.40 8.76 2.79
CA ARG A 81 -1.58 9.93 2.46
C ARG A 81 -1.80 10.38 1.03
N GLY A 82 -1.48 11.65 0.78
CA GLY A 82 -1.48 12.25 -0.56
C GLY A 82 -2.77 13.00 -0.90
N ALA A 83 -3.82 12.87 -0.08
CA ALA A 83 -4.94 13.81 -0.11
C ALA A 83 -4.55 15.16 0.50
N ALA A 84 -5.44 16.15 0.40
CA ALA A 84 -5.24 17.45 1.05
C ALA A 84 -5.22 17.35 2.59
N VAL A 85 -5.88 16.33 3.12
CA VAL A 85 -5.88 15.98 4.53
C VAL A 85 -5.58 14.49 4.63
N ASP A 86 -4.51 14.15 5.34
CA ASP A 86 -4.18 12.76 5.65
C ASP A 86 -5.25 12.18 6.58
N SER A 87 -5.54 10.88 6.46
CA SER A 87 -6.46 10.23 7.41
C SER A 87 -5.85 10.15 8.80
N ALA A 88 -6.68 9.97 9.82
CA ALA A 88 -6.20 9.59 11.14
C ALA A 88 -5.38 8.28 11.06
N PRO A 89 -4.35 8.11 11.92
CA PRO A 89 -3.65 6.85 12.10
C PRO A 89 -4.59 5.70 12.50
N GLY A 90 -4.37 4.50 11.96
CA GLY A 90 -5.20 3.32 12.21
C GLY A 90 -4.46 2.01 12.02
N VAL A 91 -5.09 0.90 12.45
CA VAL A 91 -4.57 -0.48 12.28
C VAL A 91 -5.11 -1.16 11.02
N ASP A 92 -6.06 -0.51 10.35
CA ASP A 92 -6.87 -0.98 9.22
C ASP A 92 -6.46 -0.27 7.91
N ARG A 93 -5.31 0.40 7.90
CA ARG A 93 -4.83 1.18 6.78
C ARG A 93 -3.33 1.31 6.77
N VAL A 94 -2.76 1.43 5.57
CA VAL A 94 -1.33 1.69 5.40
C VAL A 94 -1.12 2.48 4.13
N SER A 95 -0.29 3.52 4.18
CA SER A 95 0.26 4.15 2.98
C SER A 95 1.73 3.87 2.83
N VAL A 96 2.15 3.73 1.57
CA VAL A 96 3.54 3.69 1.18
C VAL A 96 3.86 4.82 0.21
N LEU A 97 5.04 5.40 0.36
CA LEU A 97 5.58 6.45 -0.49
C LEU A 97 6.88 5.95 -1.13
N TYR A 98 7.02 6.08 -2.44
CA TYR A 98 8.24 5.71 -3.15
C TYR A 98 8.41 6.50 -4.45
N ALA A 99 9.64 6.68 -4.93
CA ALA A 99 9.89 7.33 -6.21
C ALA A 99 9.34 6.50 -7.38
N VAL A 100 8.87 7.17 -8.43
CA VAL A 100 8.45 6.49 -9.67
C VAL A 100 9.65 5.70 -10.22
N PRO A 101 9.55 4.37 -10.42
CA PRO A 101 10.67 3.57 -10.90
C PRO A 101 11.22 4.07 -12.24
N GLY A 102 12.54 4.31 -12.30
CA GLY A 102 13.23 4.77 -13.50
C GLY A 102 13.12 6.27 -13.78
N ALA A 103 12.36 7.03 -12.99
CA ALA A 103 12.31 8.47 -13.13
C ALA A 103 13.47 9.11 -12.37
N SER A 104 14.31 9.90 -13.04
CA SER A 104 15.50 10.55 -12.45
C SER A 104 15.18 11.84 -11.69
N GLY A 105 13.99 12.43 -11.91
CA GLY A 105 13.63 13.74 -11.36
C GLY A 105 14.32 14.90 -12.07
N ALA A 106 14.07 16.13 -11.62
CA ALA A 106 14.60 17.36 -12.22
C ALA A 106 15.11 18.33 -11.16
N ARG A 107 15.70 19.43 -11.59
CA ARG A 107 15.98 20.60 -10.75
C ARG A 107 15.03 21.75 -11.09
N LEU A 108 14.70 22.58 -10.11
CA LEU A 108 13.98 23.81 -10.35
C LEU A 108 14.93 24.86 -10.96
N ALA A 109 14.54 25.47 -12.08
CA ALA A 109 15.31 26.56 -12.70
C ALA A 109 15.17 27.88 -11.93
N GLY A 110 14.08 28.05 -11.20
CA GLY A 110 13.71 29.27 -10.49
C GLY A 110 13.07 29.00 -9.14
N LEU A 111 12.62 30.08 -8.50
CA LEU A 111 11.91 30.02 -7.24
C LEU A 111 10.51 29.41 -7.44
N LEU A 112 10.21 28.35 -6.71
CA LEU A 112 8.85 27.85 -6.53
C LEU A 112 8.26 28.49 -5.28
N ALA A 113 7.46 29.53 -5.47
CA ALA A 113 6.78 30.25 -4.41
C ALA A 113 5.25 30.18 -4.60
N GLY A 114 4.51 29.95 -3.51
CA GLY A 114 3.05 29.85 -3.56
C GLY A 114 2.54 28.47 -3.97
N SER A 115 1.23 28.39 -4.20
CA SER A 115 0.51 27.19 -4.66
C SER A 115 -0.89 27.61 -5.16
N PRO A 116 -1.26 27.33 -6.42
CA PRO A 116 -0.44 26.73 -7.48
C PRO A 116 0.69 27.66 -7.94
N ALA A 117 1.76 27.10 -8.49
CA ALA A 117 2.90 27.86 -8.99
C ALA A 117 3.54 27.20 -10.21
N GLY A 118 3.82 28.00 -11.24
CA GLY A 118 4.54 27.57 -12.43
C GLY A 118 6.06 27.57 -12.19
N VAL A 119 6.74 26.53 -12.66
CA VAL A 119 8.19 26.41 -12.57
C VAL A 119 8.76 25.75 -13.82
N ARG A 120 9.94 26.23 -14.23
CA ARG A 120 10.72 25.60 -15.30
C ARG A 120 11.67 24.57 -14.70
N LEU A 121 11.75 23.41 -15.34
CA LEU A 121 12.56 22.28 -14.94
C LEU A 121 13.89 22.27 -15.71
N LEU A 122 14.97 21.97 -14.99
CA LEU A 122 16.29 21.68 -15.56
C LEU A 122 16.54 20.18 -15.46
N PRO A 123 16.96 19.53 -16.56
CA PRO A 123 17.27 18.10 -16.53
C PRO A 123 18.47 17.84 -15.62
N VAL A 124 18.44 16.71 -14.91
CA VAL A 124 19.60 16.15 -14.22
C VAL A 124 20.21 15.00 -15.04
N ALA A 125 21.35 14.48 -14.61
CA ALA A 125 21.98 13.33 -15.28
C ALA A 125 21.00 12.15 -15.41
N GLY A 126 20.83 11.64 -16.63
CA GLY A 126 19.87 10.57 -16.91
C GLY A 126 18.41 11.01 -16.98
N CYS A 127 18.10 12.31 -17.00
CA CYS A 127 16.75 12.79 -17.31
C CYS A 127 16.61 13.15 -18.80
N THR A 128 15.55 12.61 -19.41
CA THR A 128 14.88 13.20 -20.57
C THR A 128 13.62 13.91 -20.09
N LEU A 129 13.46 15.21 -20.37
CA LEU A 129 12.30 15.98 -19.93
C LEU A 129 10.99 15.31 -20.40
N PRO A 130 9.97 15.19 -19.52
CA PRO A 130 9.81 15.88 -18.23
C PRO A 130 10.37 15.13 -17.00
N CYS A 131 11.42 14.32 -17.16
CA CYS A 131 12.10 13.59 -16.08
C CYS A 131 11.21 12.59 -15.32
N GLY A 132 10.19 12.05 -15.99
CA GLY A 132 9.22 11.12 -15.41
C GLY A 132 8.09 11.76 -14.61
N LEU A 133 8.03 13.10 -14.54
CA LEU A 133 6.84 13.79 -14.05
C LEU A 133 5.67 13.56 -15.01
N THR A 134 4.45 13.53 -14.45
CA THR A 134 3.22 13.37 -15.22
C THR A 134 2.08 14.06 -14.49
N GLU A 135 1.14 14.63 -15.24
CA GLU A 135 -0.15 15.12 -14.73
C GLU A 135 -1.19 13.98 -14.62
N ARG A 136 -0.96 12.84 -15.29
CA ARG A 136 -1.92 11.72 -15.33
C ARG A 136 -2.05 11.04 -13.97
N SER A 137 -3.27 10.61 -13.65
CA SER A 137 -3.59 9.95 -12.38
C SER A 137 -3.18 10.76 -11.13
N GLY A 138 -3.18 12.10 -11.27
CA GLY A 138 -2.84 13.05 -10.23
C GLY A 138 -1.39 12.99 -9.78
N GLY A 139 -0.47 12.89 -10.73
CA GLY A 139 0.95 12.66 -10.47
C GLY A 139 1.53 13.53 -9.36
N LEU A 140 2.19 12.86 -8.44
CA LEU A 140 2.76 13.47 -7.24
C LEU A 140 4.26 13.61 -7.40
N ALA A 141 4.83 14.61 -6.73
CA ALA A 141 6.26 14.82 -6.65
C ALA A 141 6.66 15.28 -5.25
N VAL A 142 7.84 14.86 -4.80
CA VAL A 142 8.50 15.46 -3.64
C VAL A 142 9.45 16.52 -4.15
N VAL A 143 9.31 17.75 -3.65
CA VAL A 143 10.28 18.83 -3.85
C VAL A 143 11.09 18.99 -2.57
N TYR A 144 12.41 19.12 -2.71
CA TYR A 144 13.29 19.32 -1.56
C TYR A 144 14.54 20.15 -1.91
N ASP A 145 15.10 20.82 -0.91
CA ASP A 145 16.32 21.61 -1.03
C ASP A 145 17.55 20.90 -0.43
N ALA A 146 18.71 21.56 -0.50
CA ALA A 146 19.96 21.03 0.04
C ALA A 146 19.98 20.91 1.58
N THR A 147 19.03 21.54 2.28
CA THR A 147 18.89 21.46 3.74
C THR A 147 18.02 20.28 4.17
N GLY A 148 17.36 19.60 3.23
CA GLY A 148 16.48 18.46 3.50
C GLY A 148 15.06 18.83 3.89
N ARG A 149 14.72 20.11 3.76
CA ARG A 149 13.32 20.53 3.77
C ARG A 149 12.62 19.92 2.55
N SER A 150 11.45 19.32 2.76
CA SER A 150 10.70 18.67 1.68
C SER A 150 9.19 18.81 1.83
N ASP A 151 8.49 18.80 0.70
CA ASP A 151 7.03 18.79 0.61
C ASP A 151 6.53 17.96 -0.57
N LEU A 152 5.28 17.55 -0.48
CA LEU A 152 4.56 16.91 -1.57
C LEU A 152 3.77 17.93 -2.40
N TYR A 153 3.90 17.80 -3.70
CA TYR A 153 3.21 18.55 -4.72
C TYR A 153 2.47 17.62 -5.67
N ARG A 154 1.35 18.09 -6.19
CA ARG A 154 0.64 17.57 -7.33
C ARG A 154 1.08 18.33 -8.58
N VAL A 155 1.37 17.60 -9.64
CA VAL A 155 1.60 18.18 -10.97
C VAL A 155 0.24 18.37 -11.61
N THR A 156 -0.18 19.62 -11.82
CA THR A 156 -1.50 19.94 -12.39
C THR A 156 -1.44 20.16 -13.89
N GLU A 157 -0.32 20.71 -14.38
CA GLU A 157 -0.06 20.93 -15.81
C GLU A 157 1.40 20.63 -16.12
N LEU A 158 1.67 20.08 -17.30
CA LEU A 158 3.02 19.76 -17.74
C LEU A 158 3.20 19.95 -19.25
N GLU A 159 4.05 20.88 -19.64
CA GLU A 159 4.40 21.15 -21.05
C GLU A 159 5.93 21.21 -21.21
N GLY A 160 6.51 20.11 -21.70
CA GLY A 160 7.95 20.03 -21.95
C GLY A 160 8.79 20.22 -20.67
N ALA A 161 9.38 21.39 -20.51
CA ALA A 161 10.17 21.76 -19.34
C ALA A 161 9.37 22.54 -18.29
N ASP A 162 8.19 23.03 -18.63
CA ASP A 162 7.39 23.88 -17.77
C ASP A 162 6.32 23.04 -17.07
N ALA A 163 6.18 23.22 -15.75
CA ALA A 163 5.23 22.49 -14.93
C ALA A 163 4.50 23.45 -14.00
N VAL A 164 3.20 23.21 -13.79
CA VAL A 164 2.43 23.87 -12.74
C VAL A 164 2.28 22.89 -11.58
N LEU A 165 2.71 23.33 -10.41
CA LEU A 165 2.72 22.53 -9.19
C LEU A 165 1.74 23.11 -8.18
N GLU A 166 0.90 22.24 -7.63
CA GLU A 166 0.01 22.54 -6.52
C GLU A 166 0.50 21.79 -5.28
N ARG A 167 0.72 22.50 -4.19
CA ARG A 167 1.08 21.91 -2.89
C ARG A 167 -0.13 21.14 -2.35
N LEU A 168 0.07 19.90 -1.92
CA LEU A 168 -1.05 19.04 -1.50
C LEU A 168 -1.82 19.59 -0.30
N ALA A 169 -1.14 20.22 0.65
CA ALA A 169 -1.76 20.79 1.82
C ALA A 169 -1.24 22.21 2.06
N GLY A 170 -2.08 23.05 2.67
CA GLY A 170 -1.79 24.47 2.89
C GLY A 170 -0.55 24.69 3.77
N GLY A 171 0.16 25.79 3.58
CA GLY A 171 1.35 26.12 4.37
C GLY A 171 2.26 27.11 3.65
N GLY A 172 3.08 27.83 4.42
CA GLY A 172 4.10 28.73 3.89
C GLY A 172 5.39 27.98 3.56
N GLY A 173 6.07 28.36 2.49
CA GLY A 173 7.37 27.79 2.12
C GLY A 173 7.68 28.03 0.65
N PHE A 174 8.96 28.19 0.34
CA PHE A 174 9.45 28.35 -1.02
C PHE A 174 10.65 27.44 -1.24
N TYR A 175 10.82 26.97 -2.48
CA TYR A 175 11.98 26.20 -2.89
C TYR A 175 12.74 27.01 -3.93
N GLY A 176 13.99 27.35 -3.63
CA GLY A 176 14.83 28.15 -4.52
C GLY A 176 15.25 27.39 -5.77
N ALA A 177 15.84 28.12 -6.73
CA ALA A 177 16.51 27.52 -7.87
C ALA A 177 17.56 26.49 -7.42
N GLY A 178 17.68 25.38 -8.14
CA GLY A 178 18.58 24.27 -7.83
C GLY A 178 17.98 23.21 -6.90
N SER A 179 16.85 23.48 -6.24
CA SER A 179 16.07 22.46 -5.50
C SER A 179 15.70 21.29 -6.42
N LEU A 180 15.58 20.10 -5.85
CA LEU A 180 15.29 18.88 -6.59
C LEU A 180 13.80 18.56 -6.51
N ILE A 181 13.26 18.04 -7.61
CA ILE A 181 11.90 17.52 -7.70
C ILE A 181 11.96 16.08 -8.21
N VAL A 182 11.35 15.17 -7.46
CA VAL A 182 11.34 13.74 -7.79
C VAL A 182 9.89 13.27 -7.88
N PRO A 183 9.45 12.68 -8.99
CA PRO A 183 8.11 12.10 -9.08
C PRO A 183 8.00 10.91 -8.12
N VAL A 184 6.90 10.85 -7.39
CA VAL A 184 6.61 9.82 -6.39
C VAL A 184 5.23 9.22 -6.58
N LEU A 185 5.05 8.02 -6.05
CA LEU A 185 3.77 7.37 -5.92
C LEU A 185 3.44 7.23 -4.44
N VAL A 186 2.18 7.55 -4.11
CA VAL A 186 1.57 7.20 -2.83
C VAL A 186 0.55 6.10 -3.09
N ARG A 187 0.63 5.03 -2.31
CA ARG A 187 -0.30 3.88 -2.40
C ARG A 187 -0.80 3.57 -1.01
N GLY A 188 -2.07 3.88 -0.76
CA GLY A 188 -2.77 3.62 0.49
C GLY A 188 -3.70 2.43 0.35
N TYR A 189 -3.60 1.44 1.24
CA TYR A 189 -4.57 0.35 1.34
C TYR A 189 -5.41 0.56 2.58
N TYR A 190 -6.73 0.37 2.46
CA TYR A 190 -7.65 0.36 3.61
C TYR A 190 -8.84 -0.55 3.35
N HIS A 191 -9.47 -1.01 4.43
CA HIS A 191 -10.69 -1.80 4.36
C HIS A 191 -11.93 -0.91 4.43
N ASP A 192 -12.76 -1.04 3.41
CA ASP A 192 -14.11 -0.50 3.35
C ASP A 192 -15.07 -1.60 3.83
N ALA A 193 -15.44 -1.52 5.10
CA ALA A 193 -16.26 -2.54 5.76
C ALA A 193 -17.69 -2.57 5.20
N ASP A 194 -18.22 -1.42 4.77
CA ASP A 194 -19.58 -1.33 4.21
C ASP A 194 -19.66 -2.02 2.85
N ALA A 195 -18.61 -1.87 2.03
CA ALA A 195 -18.52 -2.53 0.73
C ALA A 195 -17.93 -3.95 0.81
N GLU A 196 -17.44 -4.39 1.97
CA GLU A 196 -16.59 -5.59 2.13
C GLU A 196 -15.42 -5.60 1.13
N GLN A 197 -14.72 -4.46 0.96
CA GLN A 197 -13.69 -4.28 -0.05
C GLN A 197 -12.34 -3.85 0.55
N LEU A 198 -11.25 -4.34 -0.02
CA LEU A 198 -9.95 -3.69 0.13
C LEU A 198 -9.83 -2.65 -0.98
N ARG A 199 -9.53 -1.42 -0.61
CA ARG A 199 -9.43 -0.29 -1.55
C ARG A 199 -8.02 0.25 -1.61
N LEU A 200 -7.64 0.71 -2.81
CA LEU A 200 -6.38 1.38 -3.09
C LEU A 200 -6.62 2.88 -3.28
N HIS A 201 -6.14 3.66 -2.33
CA HIS A 201 -6.00 5.10 -2.38
C HIS A 201 -4.71 5.48 -3.13
N ASN A 202 -4.80 6.32 -4.15
CA ASN A 202 -3.65 6.69 -4.97
C ASN A 202 -2.95 8.01 -4.58
N GLY A 203 -3.40 8.69 -3.51
CA GLY A 203 -2.91 10.03 -3.15
C GLY A 203 -3.37 11.14 -4.10
N ALA A 204 -4.32 10.86 -4.98
CA ALA A 204 -4.93 11.83 -5.90
C ALA A 204 -6.44 11.93 -5.72
N GLY A 205 -6.95 11.51 -4.56
CA GLY A 205 -8.39 11.52 -4.26
C GLY A 205 -9.19 10.48 -5.03
N SER A 206 -8.54 9.48 -5.65
CA SER A 206 -9.22 8.36 -6.29
C SER A 206 -8.93 7.06 -5.55
N ASP A 207 -10.00 6.34 -5.25
CA ASP A 207 -10.00 5.10 -4.50
C ASP A 207 -10.59 3.98 -5.35
N LEU A 208 -9.77 2.99 -5.67
CA LEU A 208 -10.14 1.88 -6.53
C LEU A 208 -10.33 0.60 -5.71
N PRO A 209 -11.36 -0.23 -6.00
CA PRO A 209 -11.46 -1.55 -5.38
C PRO A 209 -10.31 -2.45 -5.89
N VAL A 210 -9.64 -3.13 -4.95
CA VAL A 210 -8.57 -4.09 -5.24
C VAL A 210 -9.14 -5.51 -5.22
N VAL A 211 -9.92 -5.82 -4.20
CA VAL A 211 -10.55 -7.13 -4.01
C VAL A 211 -11.82 -7.01 -3.16
N ASP A 212 -12.83 -7.78 -3.55
CA ASP A 212 -14.11 -7.90 -2.84
C ASP A 212 -14.10 -9.05 -1.83
N GLY A 213 -15.08 -9.06 -0.92
CA GLY A 213 -15.27 -10.10 0.08
C GLY A 213 -14.21 -10.06 1.18
N VAL A 214 -13.75 -8.87 1.53
CA VAL A 214 -12.79 -8.65 2.61
C VAL A 214 -13.54 -8.53 3.92
N VAL A 215 -13.24 -9.45 4.84
CA VAL A 215 -13.83 -9.50 6.18
C VAL A 215 -13.03 -8.67 7.16
N ASP A 216 -11.71 -8.71 7.02
CA ASP A 216 -10.78 -8.03 7.92
C ASP A 216 -9.49 -7.68 7.18
N PHE A 217 -8.90 -6.56 7.57
CA PHE A 217 -7.60 -6.08 7.10
C PHE A 217 -6.85 -5.48 8.28
N ALA A 218 -5.72 -6.08 8.63
CA ALA A 218 -4.93 -5.66 9.76
C ALA A 218 -3.49 -5.38 9.35
N VAL A 219 -2.95 -4.28 9.86
CA VAL A 219 -1.56 -3.88 9.66
C VAL A 219 -0.87 -3.78 11.01
N ARG A 220 0.30 -4.42 11.11
CA ARG A 220 1.19 -4.34 12.27
C ARG A 220 2.53 -3.78 11.87
N TYR A 221 3.00 -2.82 12.65
CA TYR A 221 4.27 -2.15 12.44
C TYR A 221 5.30 -2.71 13.43
N PHE A 222 6.51 -2.93 12.93
CA PHE A 222 7.63 -3.37 13.74
C PHE A 222 8.80 -2.43 13.51
N GLY A 223 9.50 -2.06 14.56
CA GLY A 223 10.56 -1.09 14.47
C GLY A 223 11.32 -0.89 15.77
N VAL A 224 12.17 0.13 15.76
CA VAL A 224 13.08 0.44 16.86
C VAL A 224 12.48 1.48 17.82
N ALA A 225 13.06 1.62 19.00
CA ALA A 225 12.58 2.58 20.01
C ALA A 225 12.77 4.04 19.58
N GLN A 226 13.78 4.35 18.76
CA GLN A 226 14.03 5.70 18.25
C GLN A 226 14.41 5.66 16.76
N PRO A 227 14.11 6.72 16.00
CA PRO A 227 14.57 6.85 14.62
C PRO A 227 16.10 6.73 14.54
N THR A 228 16.61 5.82 13.71
CA THR A 228 18.03 5.79 13.37
C THR A 228 18.28 6.58 12.08
N LEU A 229 19.47 7.16 11.94
CA LEU A 229 19.88 7.70 10.65
C LEU A 229 20.35 6.55 9.76
N PRO A 230 19.92 6.55 8.49
CA PRO A 230 20.52 5.66 7.51
C PRO A 230 22.01 5.97 7.36
N PRO A 231 22.84 4.96 7.04
CA PRO A 231 24.23 5.24 6.67
C PRO A 231 24.26 6.20 5.47
N PRO A 232 25.10 7.25 5.49
CA PRO A 232 25.18 8.20 4.39
C PRO A 232 25.62 7.47 3.11
N VAL A 233 24.77 7.46 2.09
CA VAL A 233 25.09 6.88 0.78
C VAL A 233 25.41 8.00 -0.20
N GLY A 234 26.70 8.16 -0.49
CA GLY A 234 27.21 9.12 -1.47
C GLY A 234 27.36 10.57 -0.94
N PRO A 235 27.99 11.44 -1.74
CA PRO A 235 28.44 12.78 -1.31
C PRO A 235 27.31 13.82 -1.12
N ALA A 236 26.04 13.44 -1.28
CA ALA A 236 24.89 14.34 -1.25
C ALA A 236 23.68 13.74 -0.49
N ALA A 237 23.93 12.93 0.55
CA ALA A 237 22.86 12.36 1.37
C ALA A 237 22.14 13.48 2.17
N VAL A 238 21.12 14.07 1.56
CA VAL A 238 20.24 15.04 2.21
C VAL A 238 19.25 14.28 3.10
N THR A 239 19.13 14.70 4.35
CA THR A 239 18.23 14.09 5.33
C THR A 239 17.29 15.14 5.89
N ALA A 240 16.06 14.76 6.22
CA ALA A 240 15.12 15.64 6.89
C ALA A 240 15.74 16.18 8.19
N PRO A 241 15.75 17.51 8.43
CA PRO A 241 16.32 18.09 9.65
C PRO A 241 15.73 17.51 10.93
N CYS A 242 14.43 17.20 10.93
CA CYS A 242 13.77 16.60 12.09
C CYS A 242 14.22 15.16 12.37
N LEU A 243 14.51 14.36 11.33
CA LEU A 243 15.06 13.02 11.47
C LEU A 243 16.48 13.10 12.04
N ALA A 244 17.30 14.00 11.51
CA ALA A 244 18.64 14.24 12.03
C ALA A 244 18.62 14.67 13.51
N ALA A 245 17.69 15.55 13.89
CA ALA A 245 17.51 15.95 15.28
C ALA A 245 17.03 14.81 16.18
N ALA A 246 16.05 14.02 15.73
CA ALA A 246 15.52 12.90 16.50
C ALA A 246 16.56 11.78 16.71
N ALA A 247 17.37 11.49 15.69
CA ALA A 247 18.44 10.49 15.78
C ALA A 247 19.65 10.94 16.61
N ALA A 248 19.83 12.25 16.81
CA ALA A 248 20.89 12.80 17.66
C ALA A 248 20.53 12.78 19.15
N ALA A 249 19.27 12.55 19.51
CA ALA A 249 18.88 12.32 20.89
C ALA A 249 19.39 10.94 21.34
N GLU A 250 20.12 10.86 22.46
CA GLU A 250 20.63 9.58 23.00
C GLU A 250 19.51 8.56 23.27
N ALA A 251 19.76 7.28 22.98
CA ALA A 251 19.03 6.16 23.59
C ALA A 251 19.83 4.86 23.63
N PRO A 252 19.47 3.97 24.57
CA PRO A 252 19.56 2.55 24.31
C PRO A 252 18.24 1.84 24.61
N ALA A 253 17.58 1.37 23.57
CA ALA A 253 16.89 0.09 23.61
C ALA A 253 17.04 -0.56 22.23
N SER A 254 18.01 -1.47 22.13
CA SER A 254 18.22 -2.31 20.97
C SER A 254 17.15 -3.39 20.92
N GLY A 255 16.27 -3.31 19.93
CA GLY A 255 15.24 -4.31 19.71
C GLY A 255 14.22 -3.86 18.67
N VAL A 256 13.87 -4.75 17.75
CA VAL A 256 12.73 -4.56 16.87
C VAL A 256 11.48 -5.03 17.62
N GLY A 257 10.67 -4.09 18.08
CA GLY A 257 9.41 -4.32 18.78
C GLY A 257 8.19 -4.00 17.93
N VAL A 258 7.00 -4.35 18.42
CA VAL A 258 5.73 -3.92 17.82
C VAL A 258 5.53 -2.43 18.12
N LEU A 259 5.18 -1.65 17.10
CA LEU A 259 4.84 -0.23 17.21
C LEU A 259 3.33 -0.07 17.04
N SER A 260 2.67 0.55 18.01
CA SER A 260 1.25 0.92 17.87
C SER A 260 1.11 2.18 17.01
N PRO A 261 -0.02 2.39 16.33
CA PRO A 261 -0.25 3.64 15.61
C PRO A 261 -0.14 4.90 16.48
N ALA A 262 -0.49 4.80 17.77
CA ALA A 262 -0.36 5.90 18.70
C ALA A 262 1.11 6.34 18.89
N LEU A 263 2.03 5.37 19.03
CA LEU A 263 3.50 5.61 19.11
C LEU A 263 4.13 6.12 17.81
N LEU A 264 3.33 6.22 16.74
CA LEU A 264 3.75 6.71 15.42
C LEU A 264 3.13 8.08 15.13
N SER A 265 2.53 8.71 16.15
CA SER A 265 1.76 9.95 16.05
C SER A 265 1.89 10.87 17.28
N ASP A 266 2.74 10.50 18.24
CA ASP A 266 2.99 11.20 19.50
C ASP A 266 4.29 12.02 19.49
N GLY A 267 5.06 11.95 18.42
CA GLY A 267 6.35 12.57 18.27
C GLY A 267 6.30 13.99 17.72
N ALA A 268 7.50 14.53 17.49
CA ALA A 268 7.65 15.84 16.89
C ALA A 268 7.18 15.81 15.43
N SER A 269 6.30 16.76 15.08
CA SER A 269 5.88 16.95 13.71
C SER A 269 7.04 17.46 12.86
N CYS A 270 7.36 16.72 11.81
CA CYS A 270 8.23 17.09 10.72
C CYS A 270 7.42 17.75 9.60
N ALA A 271 7.67 19.03 9.32
CA ALA A 271 7.19 19.65 8.09
C ALA A 271 8.08 20.81 7.66
N ALA A 272 8.38 20.90 6.37
CA ALA A 272 8.89 22.14 5.77
C ALA A 272 7.77 23.06 5.24
N GLY A 273 6.54 22.52 5.17
CA GLY A 273 5.34 23.17 4.65
C GLY A 273 4.08 22.39 5.07
N GLY A 274 3.16 22.16 4.13
CA GLY A 274 1.78 21.78 4.47
C GLY A 274 1.49 20.32 4.75
N THR A 275 2.44 19.42 4.47
CA THR A 275 2.25 17.97 4.64
C THR A 275 3.05 17.44 5.84
N PRO A 276 2.67 17.78 7.09
CA PRO A 276 3.38 17.34 8.27
C PRO A 276 3.33 15.81 8.41
N PHE A 277 4.36 15.25 9.00
CA PHE A 277 4.39 13.85 9.40
C PHE A 277 5.10 13.70 10.73
N ASP A 278 4.81 12.64 11.46
CA ASP A 278 5.52 12.34 12.70
C ASP A 278 6.91 11.76 12.42
N VAL A 279 7.93 12.23 13.13
CA VAL A 279 9.29 11.70 13.04
C VAL A 279 9.37 10.23 13.48
N ASP A 280 8.49 9.79 14.38
CA ASP A 280 8.43 8.41 14.87
C ASP A 280 8.11 7.40 13.77
N LEU A 281 7.53 7.84 12.64
CA LEU A 281 7.34 6.97 11.47
C LEU A 281 8.66 6.44 10.89
N PHE A 282 9.78 7.12 11.13
CA PHE A 282 11.11 6.62 10.76
C PHE A 282 11.60 5.49 11.66
N ARG A 283 10.84 5.07 12.69
CA ARG A 283 11.14 3.89 13.51
C ARG A 283 10.74 2.59 12.83
N ILE A 284 9.80 2.63 11.89
CA ILE A 284 9.29 1.45 11.20
C ILE A 284 10.43 0.78 10.42
N ARG A 285 10.64 -0.51 10.63
CA ARG A 285 11.63 -1.35 9.91
C ARG A 285 10.97 -2.48 9.14
N ARG A 286 9.82 -2.94 9.61
CA ARG A 286 9.09 -4.06 9.04
C ARG A 286 7.58 -3.86 9.21
N VAL A 287 6.82 -4.32 8.23
CA VAL A 287 5.37 -4.19 8.17
C VAL A 287 4.80 -5.56 7.89
N ARG A 288 3.84 -5.98 8.72
CA ARG A 288 3.03 -7.15 8.47
C ARG A 288 1.62 -6.72 8.09
N VAL A 289 1.13 -7.24 6.98
CA VAL A 289 -0.24 -7.05 6.52
C VAL A 289 -0.93 -8.40 6.54
N GLU A 290 -2.12 -8.45 7.11
CA GLU A 290 -3.00 -9.62 7.14
C GLU A 290 -4.35 -9.24 6.50
N VAL A 291 -4.84 -10.11 5.62
CA VAL A 291 -6.11 -9.95 4.91
C VAL A 291 -6.92 -11.22 5.11
N THR A 292 -8.18 -11.06 5.54
CA THR A 292 -9.14 -12.15 5.65
C THR A 292 -10.16 -12.03 4.53
N LEU A 293 -10.16 -13.03 3.64
CA LEU A 293 -11.05 -13.08 2.47
C LEU A 293 -12.15 -14.14 2.65
N ARG A 294 -13.33 -13.80 2.13
CA ARG A 294 -14.52 -14.64 2.12
C ARG A 294 -14.92 -15.03 0.71
N ALA A 295 -15.52 -16.22 0.59
CA ALA A 295 -16.11 -16.68 -0.66
C ALA A 295 -17.28 -15.78 -1.09
N ALA A 296 -17.36 -15.46 -2.39
CA ALA A 296 -18.38 -14.55 -2.92
C ALA A 296 -19.81 -15.08 -2.71
N ASP A 297 -20.03 -16.39 -2.86
CA ASP A 297 -21.35 -17.01 -2.73
C ASP A 297 -21.78 -17.16 -1.26
N ALA A 298 -22.77 -16.37 -0.84
CA ALA A 298 -23.33 -16.38 0.52
C ALA A 298 -24.01 -17.70 0.89
N ALA A 299 -24.60 -18.42 -0.08
CA ALA A 299 -25.32 -19.67 0.16
C ALA A 299 -24.39 -20.85 0.51
N ARG A 300 -23.09 -20.69 0.27
CA ARG A 300 -22.05 -21.71 0.49
C ARG A 300 -21.02 -21.29 1.54
N ARG A 301 -21.39 -20.37 2.44
CA ARG A 301 -20.53 -19.95 3.55
C ARG A 301 -20.75 -20.85 4.76
N LEU A 302 -19.67 -21.26 5.43
CA LEU A 302 -19.78 -21.78 6.79
C LEU A 302 -19.92 -20.61 7.76
N PRO A 303 -20.84 -20.65 8.73
CA PRO A 303 -20.82 -19.68 9.83
C PRO A 303 -19.50 -19.78 10.61
N ALA A 304 -18.94 -18.63 11.01
CA ALA A 304 -17.66 -18.54 11.73
C ALA A 304 -17.66 -19.33 13.06
N THR A 305 -18.83 -19.49 13.68
CA THR A 305 -19.04 -20.29 14.89
C THR A 305 -19.74 -21.60 14.50
N GLY A 306 -18.97 -22.69 14.41
CA GLY A 306 -19.50 -24.01 14.10
C GLY A 306 -20.47 -24.49 15.17
N SER A 307 -21.76 -24.66 14.83
CA SER A 307 -22.69 -25.45 15.63
C SER A 307 -22.42 -26.94 15.38
N PRO A 308 -22.15 -27.77 16.41
CA PRO A 308 -21.69 -29.15 16.23
C PRO A 308 -22.80 -30.16 15.86
N LEU A 309 -24.04 -29.73 15.62
CA LEU A 309 -25.21 -30.64 15.59
C LEU A 309 -25.98 -30.71 14.26
N THR A 310 -25.50 -30.09 13.19
CA THR A 310 -26.03 -30.36 11.84
C THR A 310 -24.99 -31.14 11.04
N PRO A 311 -25.37 -32.24 10.37
CA PRO A 311 -24.48 -32.90 9.41
C PRO A 311 -24.18 -31.90 8.30
N VAL A 312 -23.02 -31.25 8.41
CA VAL A 312 -22.49 -30.31 7.42
C VAL A 312 -22.27 -31.12 6.15
N ARG A 313 -23.23 -31.06 5.21
CA ARG A 313 -22.95 -31.47 3.83
C ARG A 313 -21.75 -30.64 3.38
N ASN A 314 -20.75 -31.29 2.80
CA ASN A 314 -19.41 -30.83 2.41
C ASN A 314 -19.38 -29.66 1.38
N ALA A 315 -20.28 -28.67 1.49
CA ALA A 315 -20.60 -27.72 0.44
C ALA A 315 -20.14 -26.28 0.73
N ALA A 316 -19.41 -26.05 1.84
CA ALA A 316 -19.20 -24.70 2.32
C ALA A 316 -17.71 -24.33 2.46
N VAL A 317 -17.38 -23.14 1.96
CA VAL A 317 -16.02 -22.59 1.86
C VAL A 317 -15.71 -21.79 3.12
N ARG A 318 -14.54 -22.00 3.71
CA ARG A 318 -14.07 -21.25 4.88
C ARG A 318 -13.43 -19.94 4.45
N ASP A 319 -13.50 -18.93 5.32
CA ASP A 319 -12.73 -17.71 5.16
C ASP A 319 -11.23 -18.05 5.18
N VAL A 320 -10.47 -17.36 4.33
CA VAL A 320 -9.04 -17.58 4.15
C VAL A 320 -8.30 -16.38 4.69
N VAL A 321 -7.47 -16.61 5.71
CA VAL A 321 -6.57 -15.61 6.29
C VAL A 321 -5.20 -15.77 5.64
N ALA A 322 -4.63 -14.67 5.19
CA ALA A 322 -3.29 -14.67 4.64
C ALA A 322 -2.60 -13.34 4.89
N GLY A 323 -1.28 -13.37 4.98
CA GLY A 323 -0.51 -12.18 5.22
C GLY A 323 0.86 -12.19 4.57
N VAL A 324 1.45 -11.00 4.50
CA VAL A 324 2.82 -10.77 4.07
C VAL A 324 3.56 -10.02 5.15
N ASP A 325 4.82 -10.39 5.36
CA ASP A 325 5.72 -9.72 6.30
C ASP A 325 6.92 -9.18 5.50
N VAL A 326 7.05 -7.86 5.44
CA VAL A 326 7.98 -7.18 4.54
C VAL A 326 8.84 -6.20 5.33
N ALA A 327 10.16 -6.32 5.19
CA ALA A 327 11.10 -5.26 5.51
C ALA A 327 11.41 -4.48 4.21
N PRO A 328 10.88 -3.26 4.02
CA PRO A 328 11.15 -2.47 2.83
C PRO A 328 12.65 -2.31 2.61
N ARG A 329 13.11 -2.42 1.36
CA ARG A 329 14.55 -2.40 1.05
C ARG A 329 15.23 -1.10 1.48
N SER A 330 14.50 0.01 1.39
CA SER A 330 14.97 1.32 1.83
C SER A 330 15.17 1.40 3.36
N LEU A 331 14.52 0.53 4.14
CA LEU A 331 14.55 0.49 5.60
C LEU A 331 15.43 -0.65 6.15
N ALA A 332 15.72 -1.67 5.35
CA ALA A 332 16.50 -2.84 5.76
C ALA A 332 17.99 -2.53 6.01
N GLY A 333 18.48 -1.38 5.53
CA GLY A 333 19.86 -0.91 5.77
C GLY A 333 20.02 0.03 6.98
N TRP A 334 18.98 0.19 7.82
CA TRP A 334 18.91 1.14 8.95
C TRP A 334 19.02 0.46 10.32
#